data_AF-A0A261XX60-F1
#
_entry.id   AF-A0A261XX60-F1
#
_cell.length_a   1.000
_cell.length_b   1.000
_cell.length_c   1.000
_cell.angle_alpha   90.00
_cell.angle_beta   90.00
_cell.angle_gamma   90.00
#
_symmetry.space_group_name_H-M   'P 1'
#
loop_
_entity.id
_entity.type
_entity.pdbx_description
1 polymer ?
#
loop_
_entity_poly.entity_id
_entity_poly.type
_entity_poly.pdbx_seq_one_letter_code
_entity_poly.pdbx_strand_id
1 'polypeptide(L)'
;MTLKALAVGVLLGSSLLPVWAQSCNLTVVTNTIPSTPVALQSYSYCGGNLNVTVYIQNLCYNKVVNLYYTNGNNVSTPLSVISLGYQEEIPGTNYGWEFWTANAPVYVDGIDELLNVTYHAVDIGQTYYQILNDPVTASGAPIPTPPAPPKPYASPSTVGSDITTWLSPSGNSETVLSKRFMFNSINVPGAANGTVIAAQSYTAPDYAYNWVRDASLTMDVVNTFYAASKGAQKSMYESILFQYVQAAVEEQNDPGLQTGLGEPKFFLNNSIFTGPWGRPQNDGPATRAITLMNFANAYMKSGGSKQTVISQIWDSNTYPTSAPVLRDLLFVANNWSSPSFDLWEEESSDHFYTRMVQRRALIMGSQFAQQMGNQSVSSTLSAAANALTQTLSQFWDPMRNLILYEYGPILRGKSSFKDAAVLLGVLHGYANDHVYSYTDDKVLASAFELATSFLDIYPIANITQDQSGLTLGIPIGRYPEDTYNGVETTGAGNPWYLCTTTLAELFYRAAYTYTTEEKQITVTNASLPFWNYFAPQAKYTAGATYRHNNKQFPLMIASLTGWGDAFMRRVKYHVNSTDHLTEEYNRDTGAPTGATDLTWSYAALLTAAFARAQLLGSKKYVETLATVF
;
A
#
# COMPACT_ATOMS: atom_id res chain seq x y z
N MET A 1 -37.56 -10.23 74.50
CA MET A 1 -36.61 -11.27 74.92
C MET A 1 -36.58 -12.31 73.80
N THR A 2 -35.41 -12.51 73.18
CA THR A 2 -35.05 -13.53 72.17
C THR A 2 -35.95 -13.73 70.94
N LEU A 3 -35.50 -13.28 69.77
CA LEU A 3 -35.74 -14.00 68.52
C LEU A 3 -34.58 -13.84 67.53
N LYS A 4 -34.16 -14.98 66.99
CA LYS A 4 -33.00 -15.25 66.15
C LYS A 4 -33.18 -14.66 64.75
N ALA A 5 -32.13 -14.04 64.21
CA ALA A 5 -32.02 -13.73 62.78
C ALA A 5 -31.46 -14.95 62.03
N LEU A 6 -32.21 -15.47 61.05
CA LEU A 6 -31.71 -16.39 60.03
C LEU A 6 -31.10 -15.56 58.90
N ALA A 7 -29.79 -15.70 58.67
CA ALA A 7 -29.14 -15.31 57.43
C ALA A 7 -28.85 -16.58 56.63
N VAL A 8 -29.52 -16.74 55.47
CA VAL A 8 -29.21 -17.78 54.49
C VAL A 8 -28.21 -17.19 53.50
N GLY A 9 -26.94 -17.53 53.67
CA GLY A 9 -25.90 -17.26 52.68
C GLY A 9 -25.87 -18.38 51.63
N VAL A 10 -26.15 -18.02 50.37
CA VAL A 10 -25.91 -18.90 49.22
C VAL A 10 -24.42 -18.79 48.87
N LEU A 11 -23.64 -19.80 49.24
CA LEU A 11 -22.28 -20.00 48.75
C LEU A 11 -22.35 -20.58 47.33
N LEU A 12 -22.14 -19.74 46.31
CA LEU A 12 -21.76 -20.19 44.98
C LEU A 12 -20.28 -20.58 45.03
N GLY A 13 -20.01 -21.88 45.21
CA GLY A 13 -18.68 -22.44 45.07
C GLY A 13 -18.27 -22.44 43.59
N SER A 14 -17.47 -21.47 43.18
CA SER A 14 -16.69 -21.56 41.95
C SER A 14 -15.53 -22.54 42.19
N SER A 15 -15.71 -23.78 41.75
CA SER A 15 -14.63 -24.76 41.64
C SER A 15 -13.66 -24.32 40.54
N LEU A 16 -12.69 -23.48 40.90
CA LEU A 16 -11.48 -23.28 40.08
C LEU A 16 -10.66 -24.56 40.21
N LEU A 17 -10.81 -25.46 39.25
CA LEU A 17 -9.86 -26.54 39.05
C LEU A 17 -8.49 -25.91 38.75
N PRO A 18 -7.41 -26.36 39.40
CA PRO A 18 -6.07 -25.90 39.04
C PRO A 18 -5.81 -26.37 37.60
N VAL A 19 -5.69 -25.42 36.67
CA VAL A 19 -5.16 -25.70 35.34
C VAL A 19 -3.69 -26.03 35.54
N TRP A 20 -3.35 -27.31 35.52
CA TRP A 20 -1.96 -27.75 35.50
C TRP A 20 -1.37 -27.21 34.20
N ALA A 21 -0.48 -26.21 34.28
CA ALA A 21 0.22 -25.71 33.12
C ALA A 21 1.02 -26.87 32.52
N GLN A 22 0.56 -27.39 31.37
CA GLN A 22 1.26 -28.43 30.64
C GLN A 22 2.64 -27.87 30.26
N SER A 23 3.69 -28.68 30.41
CA SER A 23 5.04 -28.27 30.01
C SER A 23 5.11 -28.16 28.48
N CYS A 24 5.87 -27.18 27.99
CA CYS A 24 6.20 -27.08 26.58
C CYS A 24 7.09 -28.26 26.18
N ASN A 25 6.67 -29.06 25.19
CA ASN A 25 7.42 -30.23 24.74
C ASN A 25 8.46 -29.80 23.70
N LEU A 26 9.73 -30.13 23.96
CA LEU A 26 10.83 -29.96 23.02
C LEU A 26 10.97 -31.22 22.16
N THR A 27 10.84 -31.07 20.84
CA THR A 27 11.17 -32.11 19.87
C THR A 27 12.63 -31.96 19.48
N VAL A 28 13.45 -32.96 19.79
CA VAL A 28 14.86 -32.99 19.40
C VAL A 28 15.01 -33.86 18.16
N VAL A 29 15.48 -33.25 17.06
CA VAL A 29 15.70 -33.91 15.76
C VAL A 29 17.07 -34.58 15.73
N THR A 30 18.11 -33.89 16.20
CA THR A 30 19.46 -34.46 16.39
C THR A 30 20.15 -33.81 17.58
N ASN A 31 20.99 -34.59 18.28
CA ASN A 31 21.83 -34.14 19.40
C ASN A 31 23.31 -34.01 19.03
N THR A 32 23.67 -34.35 17.79
CA THR A 32 25.05 -34.35 17.32
C THR A 32 25.20 -33.45 16.11
N ILE A 33 26.34 -32.78 16.03
CA ILE A 33 26.72 -31.95 14.88
C ILE A 33 26.62 -32.79 13.60
N PRO A 34 25.88 -32.32 12.58
CA PRO A 34 25.66 -33.07 11.35
C PRO A 34 26.91 -33.08 10.45
N SER A 35 26.93 -33.97 9.46
CA SER A 35 27.95 -33.94 8.40
C SER A 35 27.62 -32.96 7.27
N THR A 36 26.40 -32.40 7.26
CA THR A 36 25.92 -31.45 6.25
C THR A 36 25.91 -30.03 6.81
N PRO A 37 26.22 -28.99 6.01
CA PRO A 37 26.41 -27.62 6.52
C PRO A 37 25.22 -26.97 7.25
N VAL A 38 24.03 -27.58 7.18
CA VAL A 38 22.84 -27.16 7.92
C VAL A 38 22.08 -28.40 8.41
N ALA A 39 21.57 -28.35 9.64
CA ALA A 39 20.53 -29.27 10.12
C ALA A 39 19.70 -28.68 11.26
N LEU A 40 18.39 -28.92 11.27
CA LEU A 40 17.50 -28.68 12.40
C LEU A 40 17.95 -29.52 13.60
N GLN A 41 18.19 -28.87 14.74
CA GLN A 41 18.60 -29.51 15.99
C GLN A 41 17.36 -29.84 16.83
N SER A 42 16.51 -28.85 17.08
CA SER A 42 15.27 -29.03 17.84
C SER A 42 14.25 -27.95 17.51
N TYR A 43 13.00 -28.22 17.87
CA TYR A 43 11.93 -27.23 17.84
C TYR A 43 10.88 -27.48 18.93
N SER A 44 10.08 -26.47 19.22
CA SER A 44 8.86 -26.59 20.03
C SER A 44 7.83 -25.56 19.57
N TYR A 45 6.55 -25.94 19.60
CA TYR A 45 5.44 -25.03 19.34
C TYR A 45 4.51 -24.96 20.55
N CYS A 46 4.57 -23.85 21.27
CA CYS A 46 3.92 -23.70 22.57
C CYS A 46 3.40 -22.27 22.75
N GLY A 47 2.17 -22.13 23.25
CA GLY A 47 1.58 -20.80 23.46
C GLY A 47 1.52 -19.95 22.19
N GLY A 48 1.49 -20.58 21.01
CA GLY A 48 1.50 -19.88 19.73
C GLY A 48 2.86 -19.45 19.19
N ASN A 49 3.95 -19.74 19.91
CA ASN A 49 5.31 -19.42 19.48
C ASN A 49 6.05 -20.69 19.03
N LEU A 50 6.67 -20.61 17.86
CA LEU A 50 7.60 -21.61 17.35
C LEU A 50 9.02 -21.23 17.78
N ASN A 51 9.63 -22.09 18.60
CA ASN A 51 11.04 -21.99 18.97
C ASN A 51 11.83 -23.02 18.17
N VAL A 52 12.94 -22.60 17.58
CA VAL A 52 13.74 -23.43 16.67
C VAL A 52 15.21 -23.24 16.99
N THR A 53 15.96 -24.33 16.93
CA THR A 53 17.43 -24.33 16.96
C THR A 53 17.98 -25.13 15.80
N VAL A 54 18.96 -24.57 15.09
CA VAL A 54 19.59 -25.12 13.88
C VAL A 54 21.10 -25.11 14.05
N TYR A 55 21.74 -26.19 13.62
CA TYR A 55 23.18 -26.29 13.41
C TYR A 55 23.56 -25.65 12.07
N ILE A 56 24.49 -24.70 12.10
CA ILE A 56 25.04 -24.05 10.89
C ILE A 56 26.55 -24.18 10.88
N GLN A 57 27.11 -24.72 9.80
CA GLN A 57 28.54 -24.76 9.60
C GLN A 57 29.04 -23.36 9.25
N ASN A 58 30.09 -22.90 9.94
CA ASN A 58 30.66 -21.58 9.74
C ASN A 58 31.54 -21.54 8.48
N LEU A 59 30.91 -21.33 7.32
CA LEU A 59 31.56 -21.30 6.01
C LEU A 59 31.89 -19.88 5.53
N CYS A 60 31.19 -18.87 6.05
CA CYS A 60 31.35 -17.46 5.70
C CYS A 60 30.80 -16.56 6.80
N TYR A 61 31.02 -15.25 6.68
CA TYR A 61 30.55 -14.30 7.67
C TYR A 61 29.07 -13.96 7.45
N ASN A 62 28.71 -13.58 6.23
CA ASN A 62 27.32 -13.21 5.90
C ASN A 62 26.50 -14.47 5.61
N LYS A 63 25.46 -14.70 6.41
CA LYS A 63 24.61 -15.89 6.33
C LYS A 63 23.13 -15.48 6.36
N VAL A 64 22.29 -16.18 5.59
CA VAL A 64 20.83 -16.11 5.71
C VAL A 64 20.32 -17.51 5.99
N VAL A 65 19.57 -17.68 7.08
CA VAL A 65 19.06 -18.98 7.52
C VAL A 65 17.55 -18.88 7.72
N ASN A 66 16.79 -19.70 6.99
CA ASN A 66 15.33 -19.66 7.00
C ASN A 66 14.75 -21.04 7.26
N LEU A 67 13.71 -21.12 8.09
CA LEU A 67 12.87 -22.30 8.25
C LEU A 67 11.53 -22.07 7.55
N TYR A 68 11.14 -23.01 6.69
CA TYR A 68 9.87 -22.99 5.98
C TYR A 68 8.91 -24.00 6.58
N TYR A 69 7.64 -23.65 6.62
CA TYR A 69 6.57 -24.46 7.21
C TYR A 69 5.28 -24.40 6.37
N THR A 70 4.25 -25.13 6.79
CA THR A 70 2.88 -24.96 6.32
C THR A 70 2.04 -24.30 7.40
N ASN A 71 1.08 -23.46 7.01
CA ASN A 71 0.12 -22.87 7.94
C ASN A 71 -0.85 -23.93 8.50
N GLY A 72 -1.78 -23.54 9.38
CA GLY A 72 -2.75 -24.46 10.00
C GLY A 72 -3.83 -25.04 9.05
N ASN A 73 -3.75 -24.74 7.75
CA ASN A 73 -4.53 -25.39 6.69
C ASN A 73 -3.65 -26.31 5.83
N ASN A 74 -2.45 -26.62 6.31
CA ASN A 74 -1.40 -27.35 5.61
C ASN A 74 -1.02 -26.76 4.24
N VAL A 75 -1.00 -25.43 4.12
CA VAL A 75 -0.60 -24.71 2.90
C VAL A 75 0.72 -23.97 3.15
N SER A 76 1.68 -24.13 2.24
CA SER A 76 2.87 -23.28 2.21
C SER A 76 2.54 -21.97 1.49
N THR A 77 2.78 -20.85 2.18
CA THR A 77 2.53 -19.50 1.68
C THR A 77 3.79 -18.65 1.86
N PRO A 78 3.85 -17.43 1.31
CA PRO A 78 4.96 -16.51 1.60
C PRO A 78 5.10 -16.14 3.09
N LEU A 79 4.02 -16.29 3.87
CA LEU A 79 4.01 -16.11 5.33
C LEU A 79 4.70 -17.26 6.08
N SER A 80 4.80 -18.42 5.43
CA SER A 80 5.23 -19.67 6.05
C SER A 80 6.75 -19.82 6.10
N VAL A 81 7.42 -18.77 6.55
CA VAL A 81 8.88 -18.68 6.70
C VAL A 81 9.25 -17.93 7.98
N ILE A 82 10.31 -18.37 8.65
CA ILE A 82 10.93 -17.67 9.78
C ILE A 82 12.43 -17.56 9.51
N SER A 83 12.97 -16.35 9.66
CA SER A 83 14.41 -16.10 9.64
C SER A 83 15.02 -16.41 11.00
N LEU A 84 16.15 -17.10 11.02
CA LEU A 84 16.91 -17.43 12.22
C LEU A 84 18.09 -16.46 12.38
N GLY A 85 18.47 -16.20 13.63
CA GLY A 85 19.64 -15.39 13.98
C GLY A 85 20.74 -16.23 14.63
N TYR A 86 21.99 -15.81 14.46
CA TYR A 86 23.12 -16.36 15.21
C TYR A 86 22.88 -16.22 16.72
N GLN A 87 23.06 -17.31 17.45
CA GLN A 87 23.03 -17.32 18.91
C GLN A 87 24.45 -17.40 19.49
N GLU A 88 25.17 -18.49 19.17
CA GLU A 88 26.49 -18.75 19.74
C GLU A 88 27.32 -19.75 18.91
N GLU A 89 28.64 -19.76 19.11
CA GLU A 89 29.54 -20.81 18.61
C GLU A 89 29.32 -22.11 19.39
N ILE A 90 29.43 -23.24 18.71
CA ILE A 90 29.30 -24.54 19.36
C ILE A 90 30.63 -24.91 20.01
N PRO A 91 30.67 -25.09 21.35
CA PRO A 91 31.92 -25.34 22.06
C PRO A 91 32.66 -26.57 21.54
N GLY A 92 33.99 -26.44 21.42
CA GLY A 92 34.86 -27.53 21.00
C GLY A 92 34.93 -27.75 19.48
N THR A 93 34.33 -26.86 18.69
CA THR A 93 34.38 -26.95 17.22
C THR A 93 35.46 -26.07 16.59
N ASN A 94 36.19 -25.28 17.39
CA ASN A 94 37.19 -24.32 16.94
C ASN A 94 36.62 -23.35 15.89
N TYR A 95 35.46 -22.75 16.16
CA TYR A 95 34.73 -21.86 15.23
C TYR A 95 34.19 -22.57 13.98
N GLY A 96 34.08 -23.90 13.98
CA GLY A 96 33.58 -24.66 12.84
C GLY A 96 32.06 -24.66 12.71
N TRP A 97 31.33 -24.49 13.81
CA TRP A 97 29.87 -24.57 13.85
C TRP A 97 29.22 -23.58 14.81
N GLU A 98 27.99 -23.20 14.49
CA GLU A 98 27.19 -22.19 15.17
C GLU A 98 25.79 -22.72 15.47
N PHE A 99 25.21 -22.29 16.58
CA PHE A 99 23.78 -22.37 16.82
C PHE A 99 23.09 -21.13 16.26
N TRP A 100 22.05 -21.38 15.47
CA TRP A 100 21.13 -20.36 14.98
C TRP A 100 19.73 -20.65 15.51
N THR A 101 19.04 -19.62 16.01
CA THR A 101 17.73 -19.79 16.65
C THR A 101 16.72 -18.76 16.20
N ALA A 102 15.45 -19.12 16.38
CA ALA A 102 14.33 -18.21 16.26
C ALA A 102 13.29 -18.52 17.34
N ASN A 103 12.62 -17.47 17.81
CA ASN A 103 11.38 -17.53 18.57
C ASN A 103 10.39 -16.62 17.85
N ALA A 104 9.41 -17.21 17.17
CA ALA A 104 8.48 -16.46 16.33
C ALA A 104 7.03 -16.81 16.70
N PRO A 105 6.15 -15.81 16.88
CA PRO A 105 4.71 -16.06 16.95
C PRO A 105 4.21 -16.52 15.57
N VAL A 106 3.65 -17.73 15.49
CA VAL A 106 3.06 -18.28 14.26
C VAL A 106 1.57 -18.62 14.42
N TYR A 107 0.97 -18.24 15.55
CA TYR A 107 -0.41 -18.58 15.87
C TYR A 107 -1.47 -17.92 14.99
N VAL A 108 -1.14 -16.81 14.31
CA VAL A 108 -2.11 -16.09 13.46
C VAL A 108 -2.54 -16.97 12.29
N ASP A 109 -1.56 -17.59 11.63
CA ASP A 109 -1.80 -18.49 10.50
C ASP A 109 -1.79 -19.97 10.93
N GLY A 110 -1.28 -20.26 12.13
CA GLY A 110 -1.06 -21.63 12.61
C GLY A 110 0.14 -22.30 11.93
N ILE A 111 0.43 -23.53 12.36
CA ILE A 111 1.49 -24.36 11.79
C ILE A 111 1.12 -25.83 11.88
N ASP A 112 1.26 -26.55 10.77
CA ASP A 112 1.01 -28.00 10.70
C ASP A 112 2.29 -28.82 10.45
N GLU A 113 3.21 -28.34 9.62
CA GLU A 113 4.39 -29.10 9.19
C GLU A 113 5.62 -28.20 8.97
N LEU A 114 6.79 -28.66 9.41
CA LEU A 114 8.08 -28.08 9.00
C LEU A 114 8.52 -28.70 7.68
N LEU A 115 8.76 -27.87 6.67
CA LEU A 115 9.09 -28.32 5.32
C LEU A 115 10.59 -28.49 5.12
N ASN A 116 11.35 -27.41 5.33
CA ASN A 116 12.80 -27.42 5.17
C ASN A 116 13.45 -26.24 5.90
N VAL A 117 14.74 -26.38 6.17
CA VAL A 117 15.62 -25.28 6.57
C VAL A 117 16.64 -25.01 5.47
N THR A 118 16.87 -23.74 5.15
CA THR A 118 17.89 -23.30 4.20
C THR A 118 18.97 -22.48 4.89
N TYR A 119 20.18 -22.57 4.36
CA TYR A 119 21.35 -21.78 4.75
C TYR A 119 22.02 -21.26 3.49
N HIS A 120 21.86 -19.96 3.23
CA HIS A 120 22.56 -19.25 2.17
C HIS A 120 23.83 -18.61 2.73
N ALA A 121 24.98 -19.16 2.33
CA ALA A 121 26.32 -18.65 2.60
C ALA A 121 26.66 -17.54 1.60
N VAL A 122 26.32 -16.30 1.96
CA VAL A 122 26.23 -15.16 1.04
C VAL A 122 27.59 -14.84 0.40
N ASP A 123 28.67 -14.84 1.18
CA ASP A 123 30.00 -14.42 0.69
C ASP A 123 30.56 -15.35 -0.39
N ILE A 124 30.10 -16.60 -0.42
CA ILE A 124 30.56 -17.63 -1.36
C ILE A 124 29.48 -18.05 -2.36
N GLY A 125 28.29 -17.43 -2.30
CA GLY A 125 27.17 -17.70 -3.20
C GLY A 125 26.68 -19.15 -3.18
N GLN A 126 26.76 -19.85 -2.04
CA GLN A 126 26.34 -21.24 -1.90
C GLN A 126 25.09 -21.35 -1.03
N THR A 127 24.16 -22.22 -1.40
CA THR A 127 22.96 -22.51 -0.59
C THR A 127 22.93 -23.99 -0.20
N TYR A 128 22.75 -24.24 1.08
CA TYR A 128 22.56 -25.56 1.66
C TYR A 128 21.14 -25.67 2.21
N TYR A 129 20.61 -26.89 2.31
CA TYR A 129 19.28 -27.11 2.87
C TYR A 129 19.16 -28.50 3.51
N GLN A 130 18.18 -28.64 4.39
CA GLN A 130 17.70 -29.93 4.89
C GLN A 130 16.18 -29.99 4.69
N ILE A 131 15.70 -31.06 4.05
CA ILE A 131 14.27 -31.39 3.98
C ILE A 131 13.86 -32.05 5.30
N LEU A 132 12.75 -31.62 5.88
CA LEU A 132 12.25 -32.05 7.18
C LEU A 132 10.98 -32.90 7.01
N ASN A 133 9.92 -32.30 6.47
CA ASN A 133 8.57 -32.87 6.41
C ASN A 133 8.10 -33.40 7.78
N ASP A 134 8.38 -32.62 8.83
CA ASP A 134 8.11 -32.99 10.22
C ASP A 134 6.77 -32.36 10.69
N PRO A 135 5.76 -33.17 11.08
CA PRO A 135 4.52 -32.64 11.63
C PRO A 135 4.75 -31.91 12.96
N VAL A 136 4.11 -30.76 13.12
CA VAL A 136 4.20 -29.94 14.33
C VAL A 136 2.97 -30.17 15.20
N THR A 137 3.19 -30.60 16.44
CA THR A 137 2.11 -30.74 17.44
C THR A 137 2.25 -29.65 18.50
N ALA A 138 1.20 -28.84 18.67
CA ALA A 138 1.14 -27.84 19.72
C ALA A 138 1.19 -28.52 21.11
N SER A 139 1.93 -27.92 22.04
CA SER A 139 2.04 -28.40 23.42
C SER A 139 2.16 -27.23 24.40
N GLY A 140 2.11 -27.53 25.70
CA GLY A 140 2.25 -26.53 26.73
C GLY A 140 1.07 -25.55 26.83
N ALA A 141 1.37 -24.25 26.89
CA ALA A 141 0.35 -23.22 26.97
C ALA A 141 -0.58 -23.22 25.75
N PRO A 142 -1.89 -22.94 25.92
CA PRO A 142 -2.83 -22.90 24.81
C PRO A 142 -2.45 -21.82 23.80
N ILE A 143 -2.74 -22.08 22.53
CA ILE A 143 -2.53 -21.12 21.44
C ILE A 143 -3.45 -19.91 21.69
N PRO A 144 -2.91 -18.67 21.64
CA PRO A 144 -3.70 -17.45 21.80
C PRO A 144 -4.78 -17.36 20.72
N THR A 145 -5.97 -16.90 21.11
CA THR A 145 -6.96 -16.48 20.14
C THR A 145 -6.58 -15.09 19.61
N PRO A 146 -6.65 -14.84 18.29
CA PRO A 146 -6.49 -13.50 17.75
C PRO A 146 -7.40 -12.49 18.48
N PRO A 147 -6.94 -11.25 18.69
CA PRO A 147 -7.75 -10.23 19.33
C PRO A 147 -9.04 -10.01 18.54
N ALA A 148 -10.15 -9.79 19.27
CA ALA A 148 -11.41 -9.47 18.62
C ALA A 148 -11.28 -8.14 17.85
N PRO A 149 -11.97 -7.99 16.70
CA PRO A 149 -12.01 -6.73 15.96
C PRO A 149 -12.41 -5.55 16.88
N PRO A 150 -11.75 -4.39 16.76
CA PRO A 150 -12.08 -3.24 17.58
C PRO A 150 -13.51 -2.75 17.29
N LYS A 151 -14.15 -2.17 18.30
CA LYS A 151 -15.47 -1.55 18.15
C LYS A 151 -15.33 -0.16 17.54
N PRO A 152 -16.30 0.29 16.72
CA PRO A 152 -16.26 1.65 16.19
C PRO A 152 -16.40 2.69 17.31
N TYR A 153 -15.51 3.68 17.31
CA TYR A 153 -15.58 4.82 18.23
C TYR A 153 -16.57 5.91 17.76
N ALA A 154 -16.99 5.86 16.50
CA ALA A 154 -17.90 6.84 15.91
C ALA A 154 -18.77 6.21 14.81
N SER A 155 -19.77 6.96 14.35
CA SER A 155 -20.63 6.56 13.23
C SER A 155 -21.03 7.78 12.38
N PRO A 156 -20.05 8.51 11.79
CA PRO A 156 -20.36 9.66 10.95
C PRO A 156 -21.20 9.21 9.75
N SER A 157 -22.27 9.93 9.46
CA SER A 157 -23.23 9.55 8.41
C SER A 157 -23.75 10.75 7.60
N THR A 158 -23.02 11.85 7.59
CA THR A 158 -23.44 13.10 6.94
C THR A 158 -22.27 13.76 6.24
N VAL A 159 -22.56 14.46 5.15
CA VAL A 159 -21.62 15.35 4.49
C VAL A 159 -21.30 16.52 5.44
N GLY A 160 -20.04 16.64 5.81
CA GLY A 160 -19.52 17.73 6.66
C GLY A 160 -19.47 19.05 5.89
N SER A 161 -20.21 20.05 6.36
CA SER A 161 -20.13 21.42 5.83
C SER A 161 -18.73 22.02 6.02
N ASP A 162 -18.05 21.65 7.09
CA ASP A 162 -16.69 22.07 7.41
C ASP A 162 -15.66 21.59 6.38
N ILE A 163 -15.87 20.39 5.82
CA ILE A 163 -15.06 19.82 4.74
C ILE A 163 -15.48 20.40 3.39
N THR A 164 -16.77 20.65 3.18
CA THR A 164 -17.25 21.34 1.97
C THR A 164 -16.65 22.75 1.84
N THR A 165 -16.56 23.50 2.93
CA THR A 165 -15.90 24.83 2.94
C THR A 165 -14.39 24.71 2.74
N TRP A 166 -13.73 23.80 3.49
CA TRP A 166 -12.28 23.63 3.43
C TRP A 166 -11.79 23.14 2.06
N LEU A 167 -12.57 22.31 1.37
CA LEU A 167 -12.28 21.82 0.01
C LEU A 167 -13.04 22.60 -1.09
N SER A 168 -13.41 23.86 -0.87
CA SER A 168 -14.05 24.68 -1.90
C SER A 168 -13.15 24.78 -3.16
N PRO A 169 -13.66 24.74 -4.40
CA PRO A 169 -12.80 24.90 -5.59
C PRO A 169 -12.40 26.36 -5.86
N SER A 170 -12.59 27.26 -4.89
CA SER A 170 -12.41 28.71 -5.02
C SER A 170 -12.06 29.36 -3.67
N GLY A 171 -11.51 30.57 -3.72
CA GLY A 171 -11.05 31.30 -2.53
C GLY A 171 -9.70 30.78 -2.03
N ASN A 172 -9.39 31.02 -0.77
CA ASN A 172 -8.19 30.48 -0.10
C ASN A 172 -8.51 29.14 0.59
N SER A 173 -9.18 28.24 -0.10
CA SER A 173 -9.47 26.89 0.39
C SER A 173 -8.27 25.97 0.20
N GLU A 174 -8.24 24.86 0.93
CA GLU A 174 -7.16 23.89 0.87
C GLU A 174 -6.94 23.36 -0.53
N THR A 175 -8.00 23.08 -1.29
CA THR A 175 -7.85 22.55 -2.65
C THR A 175 -7.27 23.57 -3.63
N VAL A 176 -7.48 24.87 -3.39
CA VAL A 176 -6.80 25.92 -4.16
C VAL A 176 -5.34 26.02 -3.74
N LEU A 177 -5.05 25.98 -2.44
CA LEU A 177 -3.69 26.05 -1.89
C LEU A 177 -2.85 24.82 -2.30
N SER A 178 -3.39 23.61 -2.11
CA SER A 178 -2.80 22.34 -2.53
C SER A 178 -2.52 22.31 -4.02
N LYS A 179 -3.45 22.80 -4.87
CA LYS A 179 -3.16 22.95 -6.31
C LYS A 179 -1.98 23.88 -6.53
N ARG A 180 -1.99 25.07 -5.93
CA ARG A 180 -0.90 26.04 -6.09
C ARG A 180 0.45 25.46 -5.65
N PHE A 181 0.51 24.82 -4.49
CA PHE A 181 1.74 24.23 -3.96
C PHE A 181 2.21 23.03 -4.80
N MET A 182 1.30 22.18 -5.28
CA MET A 182 1.62 21.13 -6.25
C MET A 182 2.22 21.70 -7.55
N PHE A 183 1.64 22.79 -8.08
CA PHE A 183 2.18 23.44 -9.29
C PHE A 183 3.51 24.13 -9.05
N ASN A 184 3.78 24.64 -7.83
CA ASN A 184 5.09 25.16 -7.45
C ASN A 184 6.18 24.09 -7.43
N SER A 185 5.82 22.81 -7.39
CA SER A 185 6.75 21.68 -7.49
C SER A 185 7.06 21.24 -8.93
N ILE A 186 6.38 21.82 -9.93
CA ILE A 186 6.59 21.52 -11.34
C ILE A 186 7.54 22.58 -11.93
N ASN A 187 8.58 22.16 -12.65
CA ASN A 187 9.54 23.08 -13.28
C ASN A 187 10.12 24.09 -12.27
N VAL A 188 10.56 23.61 -11.10
CA VAL A 188 11.13 24.50 -10.07
C VAL A 188 12.30 25.31 -10.64
N PRO A 189 12.53 26.56 -10.20
CA PRO A 189 13.59 27.40 -10.76
C PRO A 189 14.95 26.71 -10.76
N GLY A 190 15.56 26.59 -11.94
CA GLY A 190 16.85 25.92 -12.14
C GLY A 190 16.78 24.42 -12.49
N ALA A 191 15.59 23.80 -12.40
CA ALA A 191 15.35 22.45 -12.89
C ALA A 191 15.10 22.43 -14.41
N ALA A 192 15.22 21.24 -14.99
CA ALA A 192 14.82 20.99 -16.37
C ALA A 192 13.28 21.04 -16.51
N ASN A 193 12.80 21.55 -17.64
CA ASN A 193 11.37 21.57 -17.93
C ASN A 193 10.82 20.14 -18.04
N GLY A 194 9.64 19.91 -17.49
CA GLY A 194 8.97 18.62 -17.43
C GLY A 194 9.24 17.85 -16.14
N THR A 195 10.19 18.29 -15.30
CA THR A 195 10.50 17.62 -14.03
C THR A 195 9.57 18.08 -12.90
N VAL A 196 9.37 17.18 -11.92
CA VAL A 196 8.58 17.43 -10.72
C VAL A 196 9.43 17.11 -9.50
N ILE A 197 9.67 18.07 -8.62
CA ILE A 197 10.34 17.81 -7.34
C ILE A 197 9.41 17.01 -6.42
N ALA A 198 9.90 15.97 -5.75
CA ALA A 198 9.08 15.21 -4.81
C ALA A 198 8.66 16.08 -3.61
N ALA A 199 9.58 16.86 -3.03
CA ALA A 199 9.28 17.79 -1.94
C ALA A 199 10.22 19.01 -1.96
N GLN A 200 9.79 20.15 -1.42
CA GLN A 200 10.64 21.34 -1.20
C GLN A 200 11.57 21.13 0.02
N SER A 201 12.31 20.02 0.04
CA SER A 201 13.17 19.60 1.15
C SER A 201 14.53 19.14 0.60
N TYR A 202 15.61 19.83 0.98
CA TYR A 202 16.93 19.73 0.35
C TYR A 202 18.03 19.16 1.25
N THR A 203 17.72 18.75 2.49
CA THR A 203 18.75 18.36 3.47
C THR A 203 18.34 17.17 4.33
N ALA A 204 17.36 17.33 5.22
CA ALA A 204 16.95 16.31 6.19
C ALA A 204 15.41 16.26 6.30
N PRO A 205 14.73 15.46 5.46
CA PRO A 205 15.30 14.59 4.43
C PRO A 205 15.62 15.35 3.12
N ASP A 206 16.54 14.84 2.31
CA ASP A 206 16.80 15.38 0.95
C ASP A 206 15.91 14.68 -0.09
N TYR A 207 14.85 15.38 -0.50
CA TYR A 207 13.81 14.93 -1.42
C TYR A 207 13.80 15.78 -2.70
N ALA A 208 14.87 16.54 -2.95
CA ALA A 208 14.97 17.41 -4.11
C ALA A 208 15.37 16.65 -5.39
N TYR A 209 14.58 15.63 -5.74
CA TYR A 209 14.75 14.80 -6.95
C TYR A 209 13.41 14.64 -7.67
N ASN A 210 13.48 14.19 -8.91
CA ASN A 210 12.35 13.83 -9.75
C ASN A 210 12.18 12.30 -9.74
N TRP A 211 11.24 11.81 -8.93
CA TRP A 211 10.83 10.41 -8.93
C TRP A 211 9.83 10.16 -10.05
N VAL A 212 10.00 9.06 -10.80
CA VAL A 212 9.14 8.72 -11.94
C VAL A 212 7.69 8.51 -11.49
N ARG A 213 7.48 7.83 -10.36
CA ARG A 213 6.16 7.61 -9.75
C ARG A 213 5.52 8.94 -9.39
N ASP A 214 6.15 9.75 -8.53
CA ASP A 214 5.64 11.01 -8.02
C ASP A 214 5.32 12.01 -9.14
N ALA A 215 6.22 12.14 -10.11
CA ALA A 215 6.03 12.97 -11.30
C ALA A 215 4.82 12.50 -12.12
N SER A 216 4.69 11.19 -12.36
CA SER A 216 3.57 10.65 -13.14
C SER A 216 2.21 10.82 -12.47
N LEU A 217 2.13 10.64 -11.14
CA LEU A 217 0.89 10.84 -10.37
C LEU A 217 0.50 12.32 -10.32
N THR A 218 1.48 13.21 -10.15
CA THR A 218 1.29 14.66 -10.21
C THR A 218 0.77 15.08 -11.60
N MET A 219 1.37 14.55 -12.66
CA MET A 219 0.99 14.87 -14.04
C MET A 219 -0.37 14.29 -14.42
N ASP A 220 -0.87 13.23 -13.77
CA ASP A 220 -2.25 12.75 -13.97
C ASP A 220 -3.28 13.76 -13.40
N VAL A 221 -2.94 14.44 -12.29
CA VAL A 221 -3.75 15.57 -11.78
C VAL A 221 -3.70 16.76 -12.75
N VAL A 222 -2.53 17.10 -13.30
CA VAL A 222 -2.40 18.13 -14.35
C VAL A 222 -3.25 17.79 -15.56
N ASN A 223 -3.24 16.52 -16.01
CA ASN A 223 -4.09 16.05 -17.09
C ASN A 223 -5.59 16.15 -16.74
N THR A 224 -5.98 15.88 -15.49
CA THR A 224 -7.35 16.09 -15.03
C THR A 224 -7.79 17.55 -15.19
N PHE A 225 -6.92 18.52 -14.86
CA PHE A 225 -7.18 19.94 -15.12
C PHE A 225 -7.16 20.29 -16.61
N TYR A 226 -6.25 19.72 -17.40
CA TYR A 226 -6.23 19.88 -18.85
C TYR A 226 -7.56 19.44 -19.51
N ALA A 227 -8.08 18.28 -19.10
CA ALA A 227 -9.33 17.74 -19.62
C ALA A 227 -10.56 18.61 -19.26
N ALA A 228 -10.53 19.29 -18.10
CA ALA A 228 -11.60 20.15 -17.62
C ALA A 228 -11.52 21.62 -18.08
N SER A 229 -10.36 22.05 -18.60
CA SER A 229 -10.09 23.46 -18.94
C SER A 229 -10.31 23.79 -20.41
N LYS A 230 -10.33 25.10 -20.71
CA LYS A 230 -10.45 25.69 -22.05
C LYS A 230 -9.52 26.90 -22.17
N GLY A 231 -9.35 27.43 -23.38
CA GLY A 231 -8.60 28.68 -23.62
C GLY A 231 -7.16 28.64 -23.13
N ALA A 232 -6.68 29.76 -22.58
CA ALA A 232 -5.29 29.93 -22.16
C ALA A 232 -4.88 28.93 -21.06
N GLN A 233 -5.77 28.61 -20.12
CA GLN A 233 -5.48 27.64 -19.06
C GLN A 233 -5.23 26.24 -19.63
N LYS A 234 -6.03 25.84 -20.62
CA LYS A 234 -5.83 24.56 -21.31
C LYS A 234 -4.48 24.51 -22.02
N SER A 235 -4.11 25.56 -22.75
CA SER A 235 -2.81 25.66 -23.42
C SER A 235 -1.65 25.61 -22.44
N MET A 236 -1.81 26.18 -21.23
CA MET A 236 -0.79 26.12 -20.18
C MET A 236 -0.60 24.69 -19.68
N TYR A 237 -1.67 23.98 -19.34
CA TYR A 237 -1.58 22.57 -18.92
C TYR A 237 -1.05 21.67 -20.05
N GLU A 238 -1.45 21.93 -21.29
CA GLU A 238 -0.93 21.23 -22.46
C GLU A 238 0.59 21.40 -22.59
N SER A 239 1.09 22.63 -22.42
CA SER A 239 2.53 22.92 -22.44
C SER A 239 3.28 22.17 -21.35
N ILE A 240 2.75 22.12 -20.13
CA ILE A 240 3.36 21.38 -19.02
C ILE A 240 3.42 19.87 -19.33
N LEU A 241 2.33 19.30 -19.86
CA LEU A 241 2.27 17.88 -20.19
C LEU A 241 3.20 17.50 -21.34
N PHE A 242 3.35 18.35 -22.36
CA PHE A 242 4.35 18.11 -23.42
C PHE A 242 5.79 18.31 -22.93
N GLN A 243 6.04 19.19 -21.95
CA GLN A 243 7.36 19.26 -21.30
C GLN A 243 7.66 17.97 -20.53
N TYR A 244 6.68 17.45 -19.77
CA TYR A 244 6.82 16.17 -19.07
C TYR A 244 7.11 15.00 -20.03
N VAL A 245 6.45 14.98 -21.20
CA VAL A 245 6.77 14.03 -22.28
C VAL A 245 8.25 14.12 -22.70
N GLN A 246 8.80 15.33 -22.88
CA GLN A 246 10.21 15.48 -23.26
C GLN A 246 11.15 15.04 -22.13
N ALA A 247 10.86 15.41 -20.88
CA ALA A 247 11.64 14.96 -19.73
C ALA A 247 11.69 13.43 -19.63
N ALA A 248 10.54 12.76 -19.79
CA ALA A 248 10.45 11.30 -19.81
C ALA A 248 11.31 10.65 -20.91
N VAL A 249 11.35 11.27 -22.10
CA VAL A 249 12.19 10.79 -23.21
C VAL A 249 13.67 10.92 -22.91
N GLU A 250 14.08 12.04 -22.30
CA GLU A 250 15.46 12.24 -21.85
C GLU A 250 15.85 11.20 -20.79
N GLU A 251 15.02 10.99 -19.77
CA GLU A 251 15.21 9.96 -18.73
C GLU A 251 15.38 8.56 -19.34
N GLN A 252 14.48 8.15 -20.24
CA GLN A 252 14.52 6.83 -20.88
C GLN A 252 15.74 6.59 -21.79
N ASN A 253 16.37 7.68 -22.26
CA ASN A 253 17.53 7.64 -23.16
C ASN A 253 18.85 7.98 -22.45
N ASP A 254 18.84 8.20 -21.13
CA ASP A 254 20.07 8.44 -20.38
C ASP A 254 21.01 7.21 -20.51
N PRO A 255 22.28 7.40 -20.92
CA PRO A 255 23.21 6.28 -21.09
C PRO A 255 23.65 5.65 -19.76
N GLY A 256 23.39 6.28 -18.62
CA GLY A 256 23.80 5.83 -17.29
C GLY A 256 22.74 5.04 -16.52
N LEU A 257 21.60 4.69 -17.12
CA LEU A 257 20.59 3.83 -16.50
C LEU A 257 21.19 2.48 -16.07
N GLN A 258 21.02 2.09 -14.80
CA GLN A 258 21.58 0.84 -14.26
C GLN A 258 20.57 -0.32 -14.35
N THR A 259 19.29 0.00 -14.31
CA THR A 259 18.16 -0.95 -14.27
C THR A 259 17.14 -0.70 -15.38
N GLY A 260 17.57 -0.06 -16.47
CA GLY A 260 16.72 0.31 -17.59
C GLY A 260 15.66 1.32 -17.17
N LEU A 261 14.40 1.10 -17.55
CA LEU A 261 13.32 2.04 -17.23
C LEU A 261 12.83 1.92 -15.77
N GLY A 262 13.31 0.91 -15.03
CA GLY A 262 13.03 0.75 -13.61
C GLY A 262 13.82 1.70 -12.71
N GLU A 263 14.59 2.66 -13.25
CA GLU A 263 15.23 3.68 -12.43
C GLU A 263 14.18 4.54 -11.69
N PRO A 264 14.23 4.60 -10.35
CA PRO A 264 13.16 5.27 -9.59
C PRO A 264 13.18 6.78 -9.71
N LYS A 265 14.38 7.39 -9.74
CA LYS A 265 14.56 8.83 -9.61
C LYS A 265 15.74 9.40 -10.39
N PHE A 266 15.62 10.68 -10.71
CA PHE A 266 16.58 11.49 -11.45
C PHE A 266 16.84 12.80 -10.69
N PHE A 267 17.99 13.43 -10.93
CA PHE A 267 18.23 14.79 -10.45
C PHE A 267 17.26 15.77 -11.14
N LEU A 268 17.05 16.94 -10.54
CA LEU A 268 16.14 17.97 -11.11
C LEU A 268 16.65 18.59 -12.42
N ASN A 269 17.93 18.43 -12.76
CA ASN A 269 18.45 18.75 -14.09
C ASN A 269 18.15 17.63 -15.12
N ASN A 270 17.35 16.63 -14.74
CA ASN A 270 16.93 15.45 -15.48
C ASN A 270 18.01 14.39 -15.80
N SER A 271 19.19 14.51 -15.18
CA SER A 271 20.24 13.49 -15.29
C SER A 271 20.04 12.32 -14.32
N ILE A 272 20.51 11.12 -14.68
CA ILE A 272 20.40 9.92 -13.84
C ILE A 272 21.08 10.08 -12.47
N PHE A 273 20.38 9.63 -11.42
CA PHE A 273 20.95 9.44 -10.09
C PHE A 273 21.70 8.09 -10.01
N THR A 274 23.03 8.14 -9.91
CA THR A 274 23.88 6.93 -9.93
C THR A 274 24.25 6.38 -8.55
N GLY A 275 23.87 7.07 -7.45
CA GLY A 275 24.16 6.63 -6.09
C GLY A 275 23.39 5.36 -5.67
N PRO A 276 23.77 4.71 -4.54
CA PRO A 276 23.02 3.58 -4.00
C PRO A 276 21.56 3.92 -3.74
N TRP A 277 20.64 3.04 -4.14
CA TRP A 277 19.20 3.23 -3.98
C TRP A 277 18.45 1.91 -4.17
N GLY A 278 17.22 1.82 -3.66
CA GLY A 278 16.31 0.69 -3.89
C GLY A 278 15.79 0.68 -5.33
N ARG A 279 16.60 0.13 -6.26
CA ARG A 279 16.29 -0.01 -7.69
C ARG A 279 16.38 -1.48 -8.15
N PRO A 280 15.61 -1.90 -9.17
CA PRO A 280 14.59 -1.13 -9.90
C PRO A 280 13.31 -0.91 -9.08
N GLN A 281 12.49 0.05 -9.49
CA GLN A 281 11.07 0.19 -9.13
C GLN A 281 10.23 0.15 -10.41
N ASN A 282 9.52 -0.97 -10.63
CA ASN A 282 8.87 -1.26 -11.91
C ASN A 282 7.42 -0.72 -12.01
N ASP A 283 6.97 0.07 -11.03
CA ASP A 283 5.72 0.81 -11.04
C ASP A 283 5.83 2.12 -11.83
N GLY A 284 6.99 2.80 -11.78
CA GLY A 284 7.23 4.08 -12.45
C GLY A 284 6.91 4.09 -13.96
N PRO A 285 7.46 3.17 -14.76
CA PRO A 285 7.11 3.06 -16.18
C PRO A 285 5.61 2.83 -16.43
N ALA A 286 4.95 2.07 -15.55
CA ALA A 286 3.53 1.80 -15.68
C ALA A 286 2.69 3.05 -15.39
N THR A 287 2.96 3.77 -14.31
CA THR A 287 2.23 5.00 -13.95
C THR A 287 2.50 6.12 -14.96
N ARG A 288 3.74 6.27 -15.44
CA ARG A 288 4.08 7.20 -16.53
C ARG A 288 3.31 6.90 -17.82
N ALA A 289 3.27 5.63 -18.25
CA ALA A 289 2.50 5.22 -19.42
C ALA A 289 0.99 5.50 -19.26
N ILE A 290 0.41 5.22 -18.09
CA ILE A 290 -0.99 5.53 -17.78
C ILE A 290 -1.27 7.02 -17.94
N THR A 291 -0.48 7.88 -17.30
CA THR A 291 -0.65 9.33 -17.34
C THR A 291 -0.54 9.88 -18.76
N LEU A 292 0.46 9.45 -19.52
CA LEU A 292 0.68 9.93 -20.89
C LEU A 292 -0.38 9.41 -21.88
N MET A 293 -0.90 8.20 -21.69
CA MET A 293 -2.06 7.72 -22.45
C MET A 293 -3.34 8.49 -22.10
N ASN A 294 -3.56 8.82 -20.83
CA ASN A 294 -4.67 9.68 -20.40
C ASN A 294 -4.58 11.05 -21.08
N PHE A 295 -3.37 11.65 -21.09
CA PHE A 295 -3.12 12.92 -21.79
C PHE A 295 -3.35 12.81 -23.29
N ALA A 296 -2.80 11.80 -23.96
CA ALA A 296 -3.00 11.61 -25.40
C ALA A 296 -4.49 11.51 -25.77
N ASN A 297 -5.27 10.77 -24.99
CA ASN A 297 -6.71 10.67 -25.17
C ASN A 297 -7.43 12.01 -24.93
N ALA A 298 -7.08 12.73 -23.87
CA ALA A 298 -7.65 14.06 -23.60
C ALA A 298 -7.28 15.07 -24.71
N TYR A 299 -6.06 15.00 -25.24
CA TYR A 299 -5.54 15.86 -26.30
C TYR A 299 -6.32 15.63 -27.60
N MET A 300 -6.46 14.37 -28.03
CA MET A 300 -7.27 14.02 -29.21
C MET A 300 -8.74 14.42 -29.04
N LYS A 301 -9.33 14.17 -27.86
CA LYS A 301 -10.71 14.58 -27.55
C LYS A 301 -10.91 16.09 -27.62
N SER A 302 -9.84 16.86 -27.39
CA SER A 302 -9.83 18.33 -27.46
C SER A 302 -9.57 18.88 -28.87
N GLY A 303 -9.49 18.02 -29.88
CA GLY A 303 -9.21 18.40 -31.27
C GLY A 303 -7.72 18.36 -31.64
N GLY A 304 -6.86 17.88 -30.74
CA GLY A 304 -5.45 17.67 -31.00
C GLY A 304 -5.17 16.61 -32.09
N SER A 305 -4.04 16.75 -32.78
CA SER A 305 -3.70 15.87 -33.91
C SER A 305 -3.29 14.47 -33.45
N LYS A 306 -3.90 13.43 -34.04
CA LYS A 306 -3.45 12.04 -33.87
C LYS A 306 -1.99 11.86 -34.30
N GLN A 307 -1.52 12.60 -35.31
CA GLN A 307 -0.12 12.53 -35.73
C GLN A 307 0.83 13.05 -34.65
N THR A 308 0.45 14.12 -33.94
CA THR A 308 1.22 14.61 -32.80
C THR A 308 1.29 13.56 -31.69
N VAL A 309 0.18 12.89 -31.39
CA VAL A 309 0.18 11.76 -30.43
C VAL A 309 1.14 10.66 -30.89
N ILE A 310 1.10 10.28 -32.17
CA ILE A 310 2.00 9.25 -32.72
C ILE A 310 3.47 9.67 -32.55
N SER A 311 3.82 10.88 -32.99
CA SER A 311 5.23 11.31 -33.07
C SER A 311 5.82 11.84 -31.78
N GLN A 312 4.99 12.28 -30.82
CA GLN A 312 5.46 12.89 -29.58
C GLN A 312 5.04 12.14 -28.32
N ILE A 313 4.15 11.14 -28.37
CA ILE A 313 3.73 10.45 -27.15
C ILE A 313 3.87 8.94 -27.32
N TRP A 314 3.34 8.40 -28.40
CA TRP A 314 3.13 6.97 -28.57
C TRP A 314 4.35 6.22 -29.13
N ASP A 315 4.76 6.47 -30.37
CA ASP A 315 5.54 5.53 -31.15
C ASP A 315 7.06 5.68 -30.95
N SER A 316 7.55 5.15 -29.83
CA SER A 316 8.98 5.13 -29.48
C SER A 316 9.87 4.37 -30.48
N ASN A 317 9.31 3.50 -31.33
CA ASN A 317 10.10 2.78 -32.33
C ASN A 317 10.47 3.68 -33.50
N THR A 318 9.52 4.49 -33.97
CA THR A 318 9.76 5.45 -35.05
C THR A 318 10.35 6.77 -34.53
N TYR A 319 9.97 7.15 -33.30
CA TYR A 319 10.31 8.44 -32.68
C TYR A 319 10.96 8.27 -31.30
N PRO A 320 12.11 7.58 -31.21
CA PRO A 320 12.76 7.23 -29.93
C PRO A 320 13.21 8.45 -29.12
N THR A 321 13.37 9.61 -29.76
CA THR A 321 13.80 10.88 -29.15
C THR A 321 12.65 11.85 -28.93
N SER A 322 11.39 11.42 -29.06
CA SER A 322 10.25 12.30 -28.77
C SER A 322 9.00 11.61 -28.24
N ALA A 323 8.88 10.28 -28.31
CA ALA A 323 7.71 9.54 -27.84
C ALA A 323 8.09 8.45 -26.82
N PRO A 324 7.64 8.52 -25.55
CA PRO A 324 8.08 7.58 -24.51
C PRO A 324 7.16 6.37 -24.25
N VAL A 325 5.89 6.40 -24.64
CA VAL A 325 4.86 5.47 -24.12
C VAL A 325 5.04 4.03 -24.59
N LEU A 326 5.32 3.80 -25.87
CA LEU A 326 5.47 2.43 -26.38
C LEU A 326 6.64 1.70 -25.68
N ARG A 327 7.74 2.41 -25.40
CA ARG A 327 8.90 1.85 -24.71
C ARG A 327 8.57 1.48 -23.26
N ASP A 328 7.86 2.33 -22.52
CA ASP A 328 7.39 2.02 -21.16
C ASP A 328 6.50 0.77 -21.17
N LEU A 329 5.53 0.68 -22.08
CA LEU A 329 4.60 -0.45 -22.14
C LEU A 329 5.29 -1.77 -22.48
N LEU A 330 6.24 -1.75 -23.42
CA LEU A 330 7.01 -2.95 -23.76
C LEU A 330 7.96 -3.35 -22.63
N PHE A 331 8.54 -2.39 -21.90
CA PHE A 331 9.29 -2.67 -20.68
C PHE A 331 8.39 -3.34 -19.63
N VAL A 332 7.22 -2.77 -19.33
CA VAL A 332 6.25 -3.38 -18.39
C VAL A 332 5.86 -4.79 -18.83
N ALA A 333 5.55 -5.00 -20.12
CA ALA A 333 5.16 -6.31 -20.63
C ALA A 333 6.27 -7.38 -20.49
N ASN A 334 7.54 -6.97 -20.58
CA ASN A 334 8.68 -7.87 -20.45
C ASN A 334 9.13 -8.07 -19.00
N ASN A 335 8.94 -7.07 -18.14
CA ASN A 335 9.53 -7.02 -16.79
C ASN A 335 8.51 -7.16 -15.66
N TRP A 336 7.20 -7.26 -15.95
CA TRP A 336 6.20 -7.35 -14.88
C TRP A 336 6.41 -8.54 -13.94
N SER A 337 7.08 -9.62 -14.35
CA SER A 337 7.34 -10.78 -13.49
C SER A 337 8.69 -10.71 -12.75
N SER A 338 9.51 -9.70 -13.03
CA SER A 338 10.78 -9.50 -12.33
C SER A 338 10.55 -8.87 -10.96
N PRO A 339 11.28 -9.30 -9.90
CA PRO A 339 11.28 -8.60 -8.63
C PRO A 339 11.70 -7.13 -8.80
N SER A 340 11.10 -6.25 -8.01
CA SER A 340 11.45 -4.83 -7.93
C SER A 340 11.26 -4.35 -6.52
N PHE A 341 11.86 -3.21 -6.18
CA PHE A 341 11.53 -2.52 -4.95
C PHE A 341 10.06 -2.08 -4.94
N ASP A 342 9.47 -2.01 -3.75
CA ASP A 342 8.13 -1.47 -3.51
C ASP A 342 8.07 0.06 -3.70
N LEU A 343 6.86 0.60 -3.70
CA LEU A 343 6.62 2.04 -3.81
C LEU A 343 7.23 2.86 -2.65
N TRP A 344 7.58 2.19 -1.55
CA TRP A 344 8.26 2.77 -0.39
C TRP A 344 9.78 2.66 -0.47
N GLU A 345 10.31 2.05 -1.54
CA GLU A 345 11.73 1.98 -1.86
C GLU A 345 12.57 1.14 -0.89
N GLU A 346 11.93 0.22 -0.17
CA GLU A 346 12.52 -0.48 0.97
C GLU A 346 12.87 -1.93 0.65
N GLU A 347 11.99 -2.64 -0.06
CA GLU A 347 12.05 -4.09 -0.18
C GLU A 347 11.86 -4.56 -1.61
N SER A 348 12.69 -5.50 -2.07
CA SER A 348 12.60 -6.07 -3.41
C SER A 348 11.87 -7.41 -3.39
N SER A 349 10.66 -7.42 -3.95
CA SER A 349 9.76 -8.58 -3.96
C SER A 349 8.71 -8.46 -5.08
N ASP A 350 7.66 -9.28 -4.99
CA ASP A 350 6.45 -9.16 -5.80
C ASP A 350 5.42 -8.33 -5.05
N HIS A 351 5.13 -7.10 -5.51
CA HIS A 351 4.27 -6.16 -4.78
C HIS A 351 2.90 -5.97 -5.44
N PHE A 352 1.83 -5.98 -4.63
CA PHE A 352 0.46 -5.79 -5.10
C PHE A 352 0.28 -4.45 -5.80
N TYR A 353 0.80 -3.36 -5.22
CA TYR A 353 0.77 -2.02 -5.83
C TYR A 353 1.33 -2.03 -7.26
N THR A 354 2.56 -2.53 -7.40
CA THR A 354 3.28 -2.60 -8.67
C THR A 354 2.51 -3.44 -9.69
N ARG A 355 1.98 -4.60 -9.28
CA ARG A 355 1.16 -5.46 -10.15
C ARG A 355 -0.11 -4.77 -10.61
N MET A 356 -0.80 -4.05 -9.73
CA MET A 356 -2.04 -3.34 -10.07
C MET A 356 -1.80 -2.22 -11.10
N VAL A 357 -0.79 -1.37 -10.91
CA VAL A 357 -0.50 -0.29 -11.87
C VAL A 357 0.04 -0.83 -13.20
N GLN A 358 0.88 -1.87 -13.17
CA GLN A 358 1.33 -2.56 -14.39
C GLN A 358 0.16 -3.16 -15.17
N ARG A 359 -0.77 -3.83 -14.47
CA ARG A 359 -1.97 -4.39 -15.09
C ARG A 359 -2.80 -3.32 -15.80
N ARG A 360 -3.07 -2.19 -15.12
CA ARG A 360 -3.79 -1.06 -15.71
C ARG A 360 -3.07 -0.52 -16.94
N ALA A 361 -1.76 -0.31 -16.85
CA ALA A 361 -0.96 0.17 -17.96
C ALA A 361 -1.04 -0.78 -19.18
N LEU A 362 -0.95 -2.08 -18.97
CA LEU A 362 -1.02 -3.08 -20.05
C LEU A 362 -2.42 -3.17 -20.69
N ILE A 363 -3.50 -3.12 -19.90
CA ILE A 363 -4.88 -3.13 -20.41
C ILE A 363 -5.15 -1.87 -21.24
N MET A 364 -4.84 -0.70 -20.67
CA MET A 364 -4.98 0.58 -21.36
C MET A 364 -4.09 0.64 -22.61
N GLY A 365 -2.85 0.17 -22.48
CA GLY A 365 -1.87 0.12 -23.58
C GLY A 365 -2.31 -0.78 -24.72
N SER A 366 -2.93 -1.92 -24.43
CA SER A 366 -3.47 -2.81 -25.46
C SER A 366 -4.57 -2.13 -26.28
N GLN A 367 -5.50 -1.43 -25.63
CA GLN A 367 -6.57 -0.67 -26.29
C GLN A 367 -6.01 0.52 -27.08
N PHE A 368 -5.05 1.24 -26.49
CA PHE A 368 -4.42 2.40 -27.12
C PHE A 368 -3.58 2.00 -28.35
N ALA A 369 -2.84 0.89 -28.27
CA ALA A 369 -2.11 0.32 -29.40
C ALA A 369 -3.04 -0.01 -30.57
N GLN A 370 -4.21 -0.60 -30.28
CA GLN A 370 -5.23 -0.85 -31.29
C GLN A 370 -5.75 0.46 -31.91
N GLN A 371 -6.02 1.48 -31.09
CA GLN A 371 -6.42 2.81 -31.57
C GLN A 371 -5.36 3.46 -32.47
N MET A 372 -4.07 3.17 -32.23
CA MET A 372 -2.94 3.62 -33.05
C MET A 372 -2.65 2.71 -34.25
N GLY A 373 -3.42 1.64 -34.46
CA GLY A 373 -3.27 0.72 -35.61
C GLY A 373 -2.15 -0.31 -35.44
N ASN A 374 -1.63 -0.51 -34.23
CA ASN A 374 -0.55 -1.46 -33.95
C ASN A 374 -1.10 -2.74 -33.27
N GLN A 375 -1.68 -3.63 -34.09
CA GLN A 375 -2.33 -4.86 -33.61
C GLN A 375 -1.36 -5.86 -32.96
N SER A 376 -0.11 -5.91 -33.44
CA SER A 376 0.91 -6.80 -32.87
C SER A 376 1.23 -6.40 -31.43
N VAL A 377 1.53 -5.11 -31.20
CA VAL A 377 1.76 -4.58 -29.85
C VAL A 377 0.52 -4.77 -28.97
N SER A 378 -0.67 -4.47 -29.48
CA SER A 378 -1.93 -4.68 -28.73
C SER A 378 -2.05 -6.12 -28.20
N SER A 379 -1.68 -7.11 -29.02
CA SER A 379 -1.71 -8.53 -28.65
C SER A 379 -0.65 -8.88 -27.61
N THR A 380 0.57 -8.36 -27.74
CA THR A 380 1.64 -8.54 -26.73
C THR A 380 1.22 -7.98 -25.37
N LEU A 381 0.70 -6.76 -25.34
CA LEU A 381 0.27 -6.12 -24.09
C LEU A 381 -0.92 -6.84 -23.46
N SER A 382 -1.90 -7.29 -24.26
CA SER A 382 -3.03 -8.09 -23.78
C SER A 382 -2.58 -9.43 -23.19
N ALA A 383 -1.64 -10.12 -23.84
CA ALA A 383 -1.09 -11.37 -23.32
C ALA A 383 -0.39 -11.18 -21.98
N ALA A 384 0.44 -10.14 -21.84
CA ALA A 384 1.08 -9.79 -20.57
C ALA A 384 0.06 -9.40 -19.49
N ALA A 385 -0.97 -8.60 -19.83
CA ALA A 385 -2.03 -8.24 -18.90
C ALA A 385 -2.78 -9.48 -18.37
N ASN A 386 -3.09 -10.43 -19.25
CA ASN A 386 -3.77 -11.68 -18.88
C ASN A 386 -2.88 -12.55 -17.98
N ALA A 387 -1.61 -12.72 -18.32
CA ALA A 387 -0.66 -13.49 -17.51
C ALA A 387 -0.48 -12.88 -16.11
N LEU A 388 -0.31 -11.55 -16.03
CA LEU A 388 -0.25 -10.83 -14.75
C LEU A 388 -1.55 -10.99 -13.96
N THR A 389 -2.71 -10.82 -14.60
CA THR A 389 -4.02 -10.95 -13.91
C THR A 389 -4.18 -12.30 -13.23
N GLN A 390 -3.65 -13.38 -13.82
CA GLN A 390 -3.72 -14.73 -13.25
C GLN A 390 -2.92 -14.84 -11.93
N THR A 391 -1.88 -14.03 -11.73
CA THR A 391 -1.10 -14.06 -10.48
C THR A 391 -1.76 -13.28 -9.35
N LEU A 392 -2.63 -12.30 -9.62
CA LEU A 392 -3.17 -11.41 -8.59
C LEU A 392 -3.97 -12.13 -7.47
N SER A 393 -4.48 -13.34 -7.73
CA SER A 393 -5.17 -14.12 -6.70
C SER A 393 -4.25 -14.56 -5.56
N GLN A 394 -2.93 -14.64 -5.81
CA GLN A 394 -1.93 -15.06 -4.83
C GLN A 394 -1.79 -14.09 -3.65
N PHE A 395 -2.11 -12.81 -3.86
CA PHE A 395 -2.05 -11.80 -2.81
C PHE A 395 -3.21 -11.90 -1.81
N TRP A 396 -4.28 -12.64 -2.11
CA TRP A 396 -5.38 -12.78 -1.15
C TRP A 396 -5.08 -13.89 -0.15
N ASP A 397 -4.97 -13.52 1.13
CA ASP A 397 -4.91 -14.47 2.23
C ASP A 397 -6.29 -14.63 2.90
N PRO A 398 -6.95 -15.79 2.75
CA PRO A 398 -8.26 -16.03 3.35
C PRO A 398 -8.23 -16.26 4.86
N MET A 399 -7.10 -16.67 5.46
CA MET A 399 -6.99 -16.88 6.91
C MET A 399 -6.89 -15.54 7.63
N ARG A 400 -6.11 -14.61 7.07
CA ARG A 400 -5.98 -13.24 7.54
C ARG A 400 -7.10 -12.32 7.07
N ASN A 401 -7.91 -12.76 6.10
CA ASN A 401 -8.94 -11.95 5.44
C ASN A 401 -8.35 -10.61 4.91
N LEU A 402 -7.17 -10.71 4.28
CA LEU A 402 -6.31 -9.58 3.94
C LEU A 402 -5.69 -9.77 2.55
N ILE A 403 -5.59 -8.70 1.77
CA ILE A 403 -4.72 -8.64 0.60
C ILE A 403 -3.31 -8.33 1.11
N LEU A 404 -2.38 -9.25 0.90
CA LEU A 404 -0.97 -9.09 1.19
C LEU A 404 -0.38 -7.99 0.30
N TYR A 405 0.40 -7.06 0.89
CA TYR A 405 1.08 -6.01 0.12
C TYR A 405 2.19 -6.58 -0.77
N GLU A 406 2.80 -7.68 -0.34
CA GLU A 406 3.83 -8.44 -1.07
C GLU A 406 3.51 -9.94 -1.09
N TYR A 407 4.05 -10.62 -2.10
CA TYR A 407 4.00 -12.07 -2.23
C TYR A 407 5.44 -12.62 -2.28
N GLY A 408 6.10 -12.58 -1.12
CA GLY A 408 7.47 -13.04 -0.88
C GLY A 408 7.71 -13.33 0.61
N PRO A 409 8.89 -13.86 0.98
CA PRO A 409 9.23 -14.04 2.40
C PRO A 409 9.14 -12.69 3.12
N ILE A 410 8.79 -12.67 4.41
CA ILE A 410 8.74 -11.43 5.20
C ILE A 410 10.09 -10.72 5.11
N LEU A 411 10.10 -9.56 4.46
CA LEU A 411 11.26 -8.69 4.42
C LEU A 411 11.15 -7.61 5.51
N ARG A 412 12.33 -7.18 5.98
CA ARG A 412 12.59 -6.13 7.00
C ARG A 412 11.58 -6.00 8.16
N GLY A 413 10.95 -7.09 8.58
CA GLY A 413 10.05 -7.11 9.73
C GLY A 413 8.63 -6.60 9.46
N LYS A 414 8.17 -6.45 8.21
CA LYS A 414 6.79 -6.08 7.84
C LYS A 414 5.79 -7.24 8.04
N SER A 415 5.78 -7.81 9.24
CA SER A 415 5.17 -9.11 9.58
C SER A 415 3.63 -9.18 9.53
N SER A 416 2.95 -8.03 9.60
CA SER A 416 1.50 -7.93 9.56
C SER A 416 0.92 -8.09 8.16
N PHE A 417 1.73 -7.79 7.13
CA PHE A 417 1.32 -7.68 5.72
C PHE A 417 0.26 -6.61 5.43
N LYS A 418 0.01 -5.70 6.39
CA LYS A 418 -0.93 -4.60 6.25
C LYS A 418 -0.19 -3.38 5.73
N ASP A 419 -0.56 -2.87 4.56
CA ASP A 419 0.09 -1.71 3.97
C ASP A 419 -0.90 -0.85 3.16
N ALA A 420 -0.78 0.47 3.28
CA ALA A 420 -1.49 1.46 2.46
C ALA A 420 -1.22 1.30 0.96
N ALA A 421 -0.09 0.69 0.58
CA ALA A 421 0.27 0.26 -0.77
C ALA A 421 -0.85 -0.51 -1.46
N VAL A 422 -1.60 -1.34 -0.72
CA VAL A 422 -2.72 -2.11 -1.26
C VAL A 422 -3.81 -1.17 -1.78
N LEU A 423 -4.22 -0.20 -0.96
CA LEU A 423 -5.28 0.73 -1.30
C LEU A 423 -4.83 1.74 -2.36
N LEU A 424 -3.59 2.23 -2.27
CA LEU A 424 -2.96 3.02 -3.34
C LEU A 424 -2.93 2.25 -4.66
N GLY A 425 -2.67 0.93 -4.61
CA GLY A 425 -2.67 0.06 -5.78
C GLY A 425 -4.05 -0.05 -6.43
N VAL A 426 -5.10 -0.07 -5.63
CA VAL A 426 -6.49 0.01 -6.12
C VAL A 426 -6.77 1.38 -6.74
N LEU A 427 -6.47 2.48 -6.04
CA LEU A 427 -6.74 3.84 -6.53
C LEU A 427 -5.99 4.16 -7.84
N HIS A 428 -4.72 3.76 -7.93
CA HIS A 428 -3.88 4.06 -9.09
C HIS A 428 -3.96 2.98 -10.18
N GLY A 429 -4.30 1.74 -9.83
CA GLY A 429 -4.23 0.58 -10.72
C GLY A 429 -5.57 -0.08 -11.06
N TYR A 430 -6.72 0.40 -10.57
CA TYR A 430 -8.00 -0.15 -11.01
C TYR A 430 -8.27 0.18 -12.49
N ALA A 431 -8.54 -0.84 -13.29
CA ALA A 431 -8.73 -0.73 -14.74
C ALA A 431 -10.20 -0.60 -15.17
N ASN A 432 -11.13 -0.36 -14.23
CA ASN A 432 -12.58 -0.31 -14.46
C ASN A 432 -13.18 -1.62 -15.01
N ASP A 433 -12.73 -2.77 -14.49
CA ASP A 433 -13.10 -4.11 -14.95
C ASP A 433 -13.47 -5.09 -13.82
N HIS A 434 -13.86 -4.55 -12.66
CA HIS A 434 -14.23 -5.27 -11.44
C HIS A 434 -13.12 -6.07 -10.73
N VAL A 435 -11.91 -6.18 -11.28
CA VAL A 435 -10.79 -6.84 -10.59
C VAL A 435 -10.21 -5.90 -9.53
N TYR A 436 -10.37 -6.26 -8.25
CA TYR A 436 -9.98 -5.42 -7.09
C TYR A 436 -10.50 -3.99 -7.21
N SER A 437 -11.79 -3.85 -7.55
CA SER A 437 -12.48 -2.55 -7.62
C SER A 437 -12.61 -1.89 -6.23
N TYR A 438 -13.04 -0.62 -6.19
CA TYR A 438 -13.28 0.10 -4.93
C TYR A 438 -14.32 -0.57 -4.01
N THR A 439 -15.18 -1.40 -4.58
CA THR A 439 -16.28 -2.12 -3.90
C THR A 439 -15.98 -3.61 -3.71
N ASP A 440 -14.80 -4.09 -4.12
CA ASP A 440 -14.39 -5.48 -3.93
C ASP A 440 -14.29 -5.81 -2.44
N ASP A 441 -14.91 -6.92 -2.03
CA ASP A 441 -14.98 -7.33 -0.63
C ASP A 441 -13.60 -7.51 0.03
N LYS A 442 -12.59 -7.96 -0.73
CA LYS A 442 -11.21 -8.14 -0.25
C LYS A 442 -10.52 -6.80 -0.04
N VAL A 443 -10.81 -5.82 -0.90
CA VAL A 443 -10.33 -4.44 -0.76
C VAL A 443 -10.95 -3.80 0.48
N LEU A 444 -12.25 -3.95 0.70
CA LEU A 444 -12.93 -3.45 1.88
C LEU A 444 -12.42 -4.11 3.18
N ALA A 445 -12.21 -5.43 3.16
CA ALA A 445 -11.60 -6.16 4.27
C ALA A 445 -10.20 -5.63 4.60
N SER A 446 -9.36 -5.44 3.58
CA SER A 446 -7.99 -4.94 3.75
C SER A 446 -7.97 -3.49 4.23
N ALA A 447 -8.89 -2.65 3.76
CA ALA A 447 -9.05 -1.28 4.23
C ALA A 447 -9.42 -1.23 5.72
N PHE A 448 -10.28 -2.15 6.18
CA PHE A 448 -10.60 -2.30 7.60
C PHE A 448 -9.37 -2.76 8.41
N GLU A 449 -8.69 -3.81 7.98
CA GLU A 449 -7.53 -4.37 8.68
C GLU A 449 -6.39 -3.36 8.80
N LEU A 450 -6.11 -2.62 7.72
CA LEU A 450 -5.13 -1.53 7.71
C LEU A 450 -5.58 -0.39 8.64
N ALA A 451 -6.77 0.17 8.41
CA ALA A 451 -7.17 1.37 9.14
C ALA A 451 -7.26 1.12 10.65
N THR A 452 -7.81 -0.01 11.08
CA THR A 452 -7.98 -0.30 12.51
C THR A 452 -6.68 -0.71 13.19
N SER A 453 -5.67 -1.17 12.46
CA SER A 453 -4.34 -1.47 13.05
C SER A 453 -3.70 -0.23 13.68
N PHE A 454 -3.97 0.96 13.15
CA PHE A 454 -3.37 2.21 13.64
C PHE A 454 -4.03 2.78 14.91
N LEU A 455 -5.17 2.23 15.34
CA LEU A 455 -5.85 2.68 16.57
C LEU A 455 -4.95 2.51 17.81
N ASP A 456 -4.20 1.42 17.88
CA ASP A 456 -3.33 1.10 19.01
C ASP A 456 -1.87 1.53 18.78
N ILE A 457 -1.51 1.93 17.56
CA ILE A 457 -0.15 2.31 17.18
C ILE A 457 0.09 3.80 17.40
N TYR A 458 -0.86 4.66 17.01
CA TYR A 458 -0.67 6.10 17.09
C TYR A 458 -1.42 6.69 18.27
N PRO A 459 -0.74 7.27 19.28
CA PRO A 459 -1.43 7.90 20.40
C PRO A 459 -2.45 8.96 20.01
N ILE A 460 -2.21 9.71 18.91
CA ILE A 460 -3.17 10.69 18.38
C ILE A 460 -4.48 10.07 17.86
N ALA A 461 -4.54 8.76 17.62
CA ALA A 461 -5.79 8.08 17.25
C ALA A 461 -6.86 8.16 18.35
N ASN A 462 -6.44 8.37 19.61
CA ASN A 462 -7.35 8.61 20.73
C ASN A 462 -8.09 9.95 20.65
N ILE A 463 -7.64 10.88 19.80
CA ILE A 463 -8.32 12.16 19.57
C ILE A 463 -9.39 11.93 18.49
N THR A 464 -10.58 11.49 18.89
CA THR A 464 -11.64 11.06 17.95
C THR A 464 -12.55 12.19 17.47
N GLN A 465 -12.41 13.40 18.02
CA GLN A 465 -13.22 14.57 17.69
C GLN A 465 -12.36 15.84 17.64
N ASP A 466 -12.74 16.79 16.78
CA ASP A 466 -12.15 18.13 16.76
C ASP A 466 -12.75 19.04 17.85
N GLN A 467 -12.29 20.30 17.88
CA GLN A 467 -12.76 21.31 18.84
C GLN A 467 -14.26 21.64 18.71
N SER A 468 -14.87 21.35 17.55
CA SER A 468 -16.29 21.54 17.28
C SER A 468 -17.12 20.26 17.56
N GLY A 469 -16.49 19.21 18.07
CA GLY A 469 -17.11 17.91 18.33
C GLY A 469 -17.34 17.05 17.08
N LEU A 470 -16.80 17.44 15.92
CA LEU A 470 -16.93 16.67 14.68
C LEU A 470 -15.94 15.50 14.68
N THR A 471 -16.40 14.34 14.19
CA THR A 471 -15.60 13.11 14.17
C THR A 471 -14.31 13.27 13.34
N LEU A 472 -13.18 12.89 13.93
CA LEU A 472 -11.92 12.73 13.22
C LEU A 472 -11.75 11.27 12.81
N GLY A 473 -11.30 11.03 11.58
CA GLY A 473 -10.96 9.70 11.06
C GLY A 473 -9.73 9.12 11.74
N ILE A 474 -9.45 7.85 11.50
CA ILE A 474 -8.25 7.20 12.02
C ILE A 474 -7.03 7.79 11.28
N PRO A 475 -5.97 8.21 11.97
CA PRO A 475 -4.72 8.60 11.32
C PRO A 475 -4.06 7.37 10.70
N ILE A 476 -3.67 7.44 9.43
CA ILE A 476 -3.17 6.30 8.65
C ILE A 476 -1.73 6.57 8.24
N GLY A 477 -0.81 5.63 8.51
CA GLY A 477 0.56 5.63 7.98
C GLY A 477 0.74 4.60 6.86
N ARG A 478 1.98 4.30 6.52
CA ARG A 478 2.31 3.32 5.45
C ARG A 478 1.92 1.90 5.87
N TYR A 479 2.52 1.39 6.95
CA TYR A 479 2.27 0.06 7.51
C TYR A 479 2.53 0.06 9.04
N PRO A 480 1.96 -0.89 9.81
CA PRO A 480 2.06 -0.93 11.27
C PRO A 480 3.48 -0.98 11.85
N GLU A 481 4.36 -1.72 11.19
CA GLU A 481 5.75 -1.94 11.62
C GLU A 481 6.72 -0.86 11.15
N ASP A 482 6.23 0.21 10.54
CA ASP A 482 7.05 1.29 10.00
C ASP A 482 7.93 1.92 11.09
N THR A 483 9.20 2.13 10.75
CA THR A 483 10.22 2.76 11.61
C THR A 483 10.80 4.04 11.00
N TYR A 484 10.38 4.42 9.80
CA TYR A 484 10.76 5.69 9.19
C TYR A 484 10.00 6.85 9.85
N ASN A 485 10.74 7.80 10.41
CA ASN A 485 10.17 8.92 11.17
C ASN A 485 10.09 10.25 10.37
N GLY A 486 10.22 10.17 9.04
CA GLY A 486 10.33 11.33 8.15
C GLY A 486 11.76 11.78 7.85
N VAL A 487 12.77 11.22 8.51
CA VAL A 487 14.19 11.53 8.24
C VAL A 487 15.06 10.27 8.19
N GLU A 488 14.83 9.32 9.11
CA GLU A 488 15.61 8.09 9.23
C GLU A 488 14.77 6.91 9.76
N THR A 489 15.30 5.69 9.63
CA THR A 489 14.62 4.41 9.90
C THR A 489 14.97 3.81 11.28
N THR A 490 15.44 4.64 12.21
CA THR A 490 15.82 4.26 13.58
C THR A 490 14.68 4.49 14.59
N GLY A 491 13.61 5.16 14.16
CA GLY A 491 12.53 5.62 15.00
C GLY A 491 11.28 4.76 14.89
N ALA A 492 10.13 5.41 15.04
CA ALA A 492 8.83 4.80 14.92
C ALA A 492 8.03 5.56 13.86
N GLY A 493 7.35 4.81 13.00
CA GLY A 493 6.60 5.34 11.87
C GLY A 493 5.52 6.33 12.28
N ASN A 494 5.27 7.32 11.41
CA ASN A 494 4.21 8.30 11.59
C ASN A 494 3.02 8.03 10.65
N PRO A 495 1.86 8.62 10.96
CA PRO A 495 0.82 8.84 9.97
C PRO A 495 1.29 9.70 8.79
N TRP A 496 0.79 9.40 7.60
CA TRP A 496 1.08 10.13 6.36
C TRP A 496 -0.17 10.83 5.85
N TYR A 497 0.00 12.05 5.32
CA TYR A 497 -1.12 12.80 4.74
C TYR A 497 -1.75 12.04 3.58
N LEU A 498 -0.93 11.56 2.63
CA LEU A 498 -1.39 10.79 1.48
C LEU A 498 -2.05 9.46 1.87
N CYS A 499 -1.58 8.78 2.92
CA CYS A 499 -2.20 7.53 3.37
C CYS A 499 -3.55 7.78 4.04
N THR A 500 -3.69 8.90 4.76
CA THR A 500 -4.96 9.28 5.37
C THR A 500 -5.99 9.71 4.30
N THR A 501 -5.58 10.47 3.29
CA THR A 501 -6.46 10.83 2.16
C THR A 501 -6.80 9.65 1.25
N THR A 502 -5.93 8.63 1.16
CA THR A 502 -6.20 7.37 0.44
C THR A 502 -7.46 6.69 0.94
N LEU A 503 -7.66 6.61 2.26
CA LEU A 503 -8.90 6.05 2.84
C LEU A 503 -10.12 6.91 2.51
N ALA A 504 -9.97 8.25 2.55
CA ALA A 504 -11.04 9.15 2.17
C ALA A 504 -11.46 8.92 0.70
N GLU A 505 -10.49 8.89 -0.21
CA GLU A 505 -10.72 8.68 -1.63
C GLU A 505 -11.37 7.34 -1.92
N LEU A 506 -10.88 6.25 -1.32
CA LEU A 506 -11.46 4.92 -1.47
C LEU A 506 -12.93 4.92 -1.05
N PHE A 507 -13.27 5.54 0.08
CA PHE A 507 -14.63 5.58 0.60
C PHE A 507 -15.56 6.40 -0.32
N TYR A 508 -15.11 7.54 -0.84
CA TYR A 508 -15.89 8.32 -1.79
C TYR A 508 -16.10 7.58 -3.11
N ARG A 509 -15.07 6.92 -3.63
CA ARG A 509 -15.16 6.14 -4.87
C ARG A 509 -16.06 4.92 -4.71
N ALA A 510 -15.93 4.18 -3.61
CA ALA A 510 -16.81 3.05 -3.31
C ALA A 510 -18.29 3.50 -3.20
N ALA A 511 -18.55 4.59 -2.47
CA ALA A 511 -19.90 5.16 -2.38
C ALA A 511 -20.43 5.59 -3.75
N TYR A 512 -19.60 6.21 -4.60
CA TYR A 512 -19.98 6.58 -5.96
C TYR A 512 -20.29 5.35 -6.84
N THR A 513 -19.43 4.34 -6.81
CA THR A 513 -19.61 3.08 -7.57
C THR A 513 -20.90 2.37 -7.16
N TYR A 514 -21.14 2.19 -5.85
CA TYR A 514 -22.40 1.61 -5.36
C TYR A 514 -23.62 2.40 -5.79
N THR A 515 -23.56 3.73 -5.74
CA THR A 515 -24.71 4.60 -6.06
C THR A 515 -24.94 4.78 -7.55
N THR A 516 -23.92 4.66 -8.40
CA THR A 516 -23.99 5.03 -9.83
C THR A 516 -23.86 3.84 -10.76
N GLU A 517 -22.96 2.92 -10.46
CA GLU A 517 -22.59 1.81 -11.35
C GLU A 517 -23.32 0.52 -10.94
N GLU A 518 -23.28 0.15 -9.66
CA GLU A 518 -23.80 -1.15 -9.20
C GLU A 518 -25.25 -1.11 -8.73
N LYS A 519 -25.68 -0.02 -8.08
CA LYS A 519 -27.04 0.16 -7.51
C LYS A 519 -27.43 -0.86 -6.44
N GLN A 520 -26.45 -1.53 -5.83
CA GLN A 520 -26.63 -2.50 -4.75
C GLN A 520 -25.34 -2.66 -3.95
N ILE A 521 -25.43 -3.15 -2.71
CA ILE A 521 -24.30 -3.57 -1.88
C ILE A 521 -24.53 -5.02 -1.46
N THR A 522 -23.56 -5.90 -1.65
CA THR A 522 -23.57 -7.25 -1.09
C THR A 522 -22.63 -7.27 0.11
N VAL A 523 -23.11 -7.73 1.27
CA VAL A 523 -22.27 -7.92 2.45
C VAL A 523 -21.83 -9.37 2.48
N THR A 524 -20.53 -9.64 2.31
CA THR A 524 -19.98 -11.00 2.39
C THR A 524 -19.35 -11.26 3.75
N ASN A 525 -18.89 -12.49 4.00
CA ASN A 525 -18.10 -12.78 5.20
C ASN A 525 -16.79 -11.98 5.23
N ALA A 526 -16.17 -11.76 4.06
CA ALA A 526 -14.92 -11.02 3.96
C ALA A 526 -15.10 -9.53 4.31
N SER A 527 -16.14 -8.87 3.78
CA SER A 527 -16.40 -7.46 4.05
C SER A 527 -17.20 -7.19 5.34
N LEU A 528 -17.67 -8.22 6.04
CA LEU A 528 -18.47 -8.06 7.26
C LEU A 528 -17.77 -7.22 8.35
N PRO A 529 -16.47 -7.42 8.67
CA PRO A 529 -15.77 -6.59 9.66
C PRO A 529 -15.73 -5.11 9.26
N PHE A 530 -15.51 -4.83 7.97
CA PHE A 530 -15.54 -3.49 7.41
C PHE A 530 -16.90 -2.83 7.66
N TRP A 531 -18.00 -3.48 7.31
CA TRP A 531 -19.32 -2.92 7.51
C TRP A 531 -19.66 -2.75 8.99
N ASN A 532 -19.28 -3.71 9.85
CA ASN A 532 -19.47 -3.64 11.29
C ASN A 532 -18.80 -2.44 11.94
N TYR A 533 -17.64 -2.04 11.42
CA TYR A 533 -16.93 -0.87 11.93
C TYR A 533 -17.43 0.42 11.29
N PHE A 534 -17.52 0.47 9.96
CA PHE A 534 -17.76 1.72 9.25
C PHE A 534 -19.23 2.06 9.05
N ALA A 535 -20.14 1.09 9.05
CA ALA A 535 -21.58 1.31 8.89
C ALA A 535 -22.46 0.65 9.98
N PRO A 536 -22.13 0.74 11.28
CA PRO A 536 -22.82 0.01 12.36
C PRO A 536 -24.30 0.42 12.54
N GLN A 537 -24.71 1.55 11.98
CA GLN A 537 -26.09 2.04 12.04
C GLN A 537 -27.01 1.32 11.04
N ALA A 538 -26.45 0.72 9.98
CA ALA A 538 -27.21 -0.10 9.04
C ALA A 538 -27.40 -1.51 9.62
N LYS A 539 -28.55 -2.11 9.32
CA LYS A 539 -28.87 -3.48 9.74
C LYS A 539 -28.68 -4.43 8.57
N TYR A 540 -27.56 -5.14 8.56
CA TYR A 540 -27.24 -6.11 7.51
C TYR A 540 -26.88 -7.50 8.06
N THR A 541 -26.80 -8.47 7.16
CA THR A 541 -26.44 -9.86 7.45
C THR A 541 -25.48 -10.34 6.36
N ALA A 542 -24.47 -11.13 6.74
CA ALA A 542 -23.55 -11.71 5.77
C ALA A 542 -24.30 -12.60 4.75
N GLY A 543 -23.90 -12.52 3.49
CA GLY A 543 -24.53 -13.16 2.34
C GLY A 543 -25.72 -12.40 1.74
N ALA A 544 -26.16 -11.30 2.35
CA ALA A 544 -27.32 -10.54 1.86
C ALA A 544 -26.93 -9.38 0.93
N THR A 545 -27.82 -9.08 -0.02
CA THR A 545 -27.70 -7.95 -0.96
C THR A 545 -28.76 -6.88 -0.69
N TYR A 546 -28.31 -5.64 -0.59
CA TYR A 546 -29.10 -4.44 -0.33
C TYR A 546 -29.13 -3.59 -1.60
N ARG A 547 -30.23 -3.63 -2.34
CA ARG A 547 -30.44 -2.79 -3.54
C ARG A 547 -30.73 -1.35 -3.16
N HIS A 548 -30.57 -0.42 -4.10
CA HIS A 548 -30.80 1.03 -3.88
C HIS A 548 -32.18 1.42 -3.28
N ASN A 549 -33.21 0.59 -3.46
CA ASN A 549 -34.55 0.79 -2.90
C ASN A 549 -34.72 0.25 -1.47
N ASN A 550 -33.73 -0.48 -0.94
CA ASN A 550 -33.69 -0.97 0.43
C ASN A 550 -33.31 0.19 1.38
N LYS A 551 -33.97 0.28 2.53
CA LYS A 551 -33.71 1.34 3.53
C LYS A 551 -32.30 1.32 4.13
N GLN A 552 -31.60 0.18 4.09
CA GLN A 552 -30.24 0.04 4.60
C GLN A 552 -29.19 0.61 3.63
N PHE A 553 -29.45 0.50 2.33
CA PHE A 553 -28.53 0.99 1.29
C PHE A 553 -28.13 2.47 1.49
N PRO A 554 -29.06 3.44 1.61
CA PRO A 554 -28.66 4.84 1.81
C PRO A 554 -27.96 5.08 3.15
N LEU A 555 -28.21 4.27 4.19
CA LEU A 555 -27.47 4.37 5.46
C LEU A 555 -26.00 3.95 5.29
N MET A 556 -25.76 2.86 4.55
CA MET A 556 -24.40 2.39 4.25
C MET A 556 -23.63 3.41 3.39
N ILE A 557 -24.28 3.99 2.37
CA ILE A 557 -23.68 5.06 1.55
C ILE A 557 -23.37 6.30 2.40
N ALA A 558 -24.30 6.70 3.27
CA ALA A 558 -24.12 7.83 4.16
C ALA A 558 -22.95 7.61 5.13
N SER A 559 -22.79 6.38 5.65
CA SER A 559 -21.64 5.97 6.47
C SER A 559 -20.32 6.06 5.72
N LEU A 560 -20.22 5.55 4.49
CA LEU A 560 -19.00 5.70 3.69
C LEU A 560 -18.66 7.18 3.45
N THR A 561 -19.67 7.98 3.10
CA THR A 561 -19.51 9.42 2.89
C THR A 561 -19.02 10.13 4.15
N GLY A 562 -19.63 9.83 5.30
CA GLY A 562 -19.28 10.44 6.59
C GLY A 562 -17.89 10.07 7.06
N TRP A 563 -17.46 8.81 6.88
CA TRP A 563 -16.11 8.38 7.17
C TRP A 563 -15.07 8.97 6.22
N GLY A 564 -15.38 9.08 4.93
CA GLY A 564 -14.53 9.82 3.99
C GLY A 564 -14.28 11.26 4.45
N ASP A 565 -15.34 11.96 4.88
CA ASP A 565 -15.22 13.31 5.44
C ASP A 565 -14.45 13.31 6.77
N ALA A 566 -14.57 12.26 7.59
CA ALA A 566 -13.81 12.14 8.84
C ALA A 566 -12.30 11.98 8.58
N PHE A 567 -11.89 11.21 7.57
CA PHE A 567 -10.48 11.10 7.17
C PHE A 567 -9.95 12.43 6.60
N MET A 568 -10.73 13.13 5.77
CA MET A 568 -10.38 14.49 5.34
C MET A 568 -10.27 15.46 6.52
N ARG A 569 -11.14 15.32 7.53
CA ARG A 569 -11.08 16.12 8.75
C ARG A 569 -9.84 15.81 9.59
N ARG A 570 -9.39 14.55 9.64
CA ARG A 570 -8.12 14.18 10.28
C ARG A 570 -6.96 14.92 9.63
N VAL A 571 -6.90 14.94 8.30
CA VAL A 571 -5.90 15.74 7.56
C VAL A 571 -6.02 17.20 7.96
N LYS A 572 -7.18 17.83 7.76
CA LYS A 572 -7.47 19.23 8.11
C LYS A 572 -7.04 19.60 9.53
N TYR A 573 -7.23 18.69 10.49
CA TYR A 573 -6.88 18.90 11.89
C TYR A 573 -5.35 19.01 12.11
N HIS A 574 -4.54 18.34 11.28
CA HIS A 574 -3.09 18.29 11.42
C HIS A 574 -2.30 19.19 10.47
N VAL A 575 -2.90 19.69 9.36
CA VAL A 575 -2.26 20.62 8.42
C VAL A 575 -1.74 21.92 9.08
N ASN A 576 -2.28 22.31 10.24
CA ASN A 576 -1.90 23.49 11.02
C ASN A 576 -2.06 24.85 10.27
N SER A 577 -1.64 25.96 10.90
CA SER A 577 -1.85 27.34 10.44
C SER A 577 -1.10 27.76 9.16
N THR A 578 -0.27 26.89 8.57
CA THR A 578 0.51 27.25 7.37
C THR A 578 -0.11 26.70 6.07
N ASP A 579 -1.14 25.85 6.13
CA ASP A 579 -1.80 25.23 4.96
C ASP A 579 -0.85 24.38 4.07
N HIS A 580 0.29 23.95 4.61
CA HIS A 580 1.31 23.20 3.88
C HIS A 580 1.25 21.72 4.27
N LEU A 581 1.23 20.82 3.28
CA LEU A 581 1.27 19.38 3.49
C LEU A 581 2.71 18.88 3.42
N THR A 582 3.20 18.39 4.55
CA THR A 582 4.43 17.60 4.62
C THR A 582 4.16 16.16 4.17
N GLU A 583 5.20 15.33 4.22
CA GLU A 583 5.10 13.88 4.07
C GLU A 583 4.27 13.26 5.20
N GLU A 584 4.60 13.62 6.44
CA GLU A 584 4.08 12.98 7.64
C GLU A 584 3.51 13.98 8.66
N TYR A 585 2.74 13.49 9.61
CA TYR A 585 2.46 14.23 10.84
C TYR A 585 2.73 13.33 12.04
N ASN A 586 3.44 13.86 13.03
CA ASN A 586 4.00 13.11 14.13
C ASN A 586 2.93 12.29 14.88
N ARG A 587 3.20 11.01 15.11
CA ARG A 587 2.28 10.04 15.72
C ARG A 587 1.79 10.38 17.14
N ASP A 588 2.53 11.20 17.88
CA ASP A 588 2.24 11.52 19.29
C ASP A 588 1.59 12.89 19.45
N THR A 589 2.08 13.87 18.68
CA THR A 589 1.69 15.28 18.80
C THR A 589 0.79 15.76 17.67
N GLY A 590 0.83 15.08 16.52
CA GLY A 590 0.15 15.49 15.30
C GLY A 590 0.78 16.68 14.59
N ALA A 591 1.99 17.09 14.96
CA ALA A 591 2.71 18.18 14.29
C ALA A 591 3.28 17.72 12.93
N PRO A 592 3.20 18.55 11.87
CA PRO A 592 3.84 18.25 10.58
C PRO A 592 5.32 17.87 10.70
N THR A 593 5.77 16.84 9.99
CA THR A 593 7.16 16.36 10.02
C THR A 593 7.55 15.63 8.72
N GLY A 594 8.81 15.26 8.57
CA GLY A 594 9.37 14.70 7.34
C GLY A 594 9.54 15.75 6.23
N ALA A 595 9.51 15.31 4.98
CA ALA A 595 9.72 16.18 3.83
C ALA A 595 8.66 17.29 3.73
N THR A 596 9.08 18.55 3.62
CA THR A 596 8.18 19.71 3.49
C THR A 596 7.64 19.87 2.07
N ASP A 597 6.36 20.22 1.96
CA ASP A 597 5.67 20.38 0.67
C ASP A 597 5.79 19.13 -0.22
N LEU A 598 5.44 17.97 0.32
CA LEU A 598 5.45 16.74 -0.45
C LEU A 598 4.39 16.82 -1.55
N THR A 599 4.83 16.82 -2.81
CA THR A 599 3.98 16.99 -4.00
C THR A 599 2.90 15.91 -4.07
N TRP A 600 3.23 14.68 -3.68
CA TRP A 600 2.26 13.57 -3.65
C TRP A 600 1.18 13.77 -2.58
N SER A 601 1.48 14.37 -1.42
CA SER A 601 0.44 14.72 -0.42
C SER A 601 -0.61 15.67 -1.02
N TYR A 602 -0.17 16.67 -1.79
CA TYR A 602 -1.08 17.58 -2.48
C TYR A 602 -1.89 16.89 -3.58
N ALA A 603 -1.24 16.06 -4.41
CA ALA A 603 -1.92 15.30 -5.45
C ALA A 603 -3.01 14.37 -4.85
N ALA A 604 -2.70 13.66 -3.77
CA ALA A 604 -3.62 12.76 -3.08
C ALA A 604 -4.80 13.50 -2.43
N LEU A 605 -4.58 14.71 -1.88
CA LEU A 605 -5.68 15.54 -1.37
C LEU A 605 -6.62 15.98 -2.51
N LEU A 606 -6.05 16.39 -3.65
CA LEU A 606 -6.82 16.82 -4.82
C LEU A 606 -7.65 15.66 -5.40
N THR A 607 -7.08 14.47 -5.57
CA THR A 607 -7.82 13.30 -6.09
C THR A 607 -8.93 12.85 -5.15
N ALA A 608 -8.70 12.88 -3.84
CA ALA A 608 -9.74 12.65 -2.84
C ALA A 608 -10.87 13.69 -2.93
N ALA A 609 -10.52 14.97 -3.10
CA ALA A 609 -11.50 16.04 -3.29
C ALA A 609 -12.30 15.90 -4.59
N PHE A 610 -11.67 15.42 -5.68
CA PHE A 610 -12.36 15.13 -6.94
C PHE A 610 -13.35 13.97 -6.79
N ALA A 611 -12.94 12.89 -6.12
CA ALA A 611 -13.81 11.75 -5.82
C ALA A 611 -15.01 12.19 -4.96
N ARG A 612 -14.77 13.02 -3.93
CA ARG A 612 -15.83 13.61 -3.12
C ARG A 612 -16.79 14.46 -3.96
N ALA A 613 -16.26 15.35 -4.80
CA ALA A 613 -17.08 16.21 -5.65
C ALA A 613 -17.91 15.39 -6.65
N GLN A 614 -17.35 14.32 -7.20
CA GLN A 614 -18.05 13.39 -8.08
C GLN A 614 -19.21 12.69 -7.36
N LEU A 615 -18.97 12.15 -6.16
CA LEU A 615 -20.01 11.56 -5.32
C LEU A 615 -21.16 12.53 -5.03
N LEU A 616 -20.84 13.79 -4.74
CA LEU A 616 -21.82 14.84 -4.44
C LEU A 616 -22.50 15.43 -5.70
N GLY A 617 -22.14 14.98 -6.90
CA GLY A 617 -22.72 15.46 -8.15
C GLY A 617 -22.27 16.87 -8.56
N SER A 618 -21.15 17.36 -8.01
CA SER A 618 -20.58 18.68 -8.28
C SER A 618 -19.83 18.72 -9.61
N LYS A 619 -20.55 18.59 -10.73
CA LYS A 619 -19.99 18.41 -12.09
C LYS A 619 -18.97 19.48 -12.53
N LYS A 620 -19.10 20.71 -12.02
CA LYS A 620 -18.23 21.84 -12.37
C LYS A 620 -17.05 22.03 -11.40
N TYR A 621 -16.86 21.15 -10.43
CA TYR A 621 -15.86 21.32 -9.38
C TYR A 621 -14.45 21.42 -9.97
N VAL A 622 -14.04 20.42 -10.77
CA VAL A 622 -12.72 20.39 -11.41
C VAL A 622 -12.60 21.52 -12.44
N GLU A 623 -13.66 21.82 -13.21
CA GLU A 623 -13.68 22.94 -14.16
C GLU A 623 -13.40 24.28 -13.46
N THR A 624 -14.03 24.50 -12.31
CA THR A 624 -13.84 25.73 -11.51
C THR A 624 -12.42 25.78 -10.97
N LEU A 625 -11.95 24.71 -10.32
CA LEU A 625 -10.61 24.67 -9.75
C LEU A 625 -9.52 24.79 -10.82
N ALA A 626 -9.74 24.26 -12.03
CA ALA A 626 -8.81 24.39 -13.17
C ALA A 626 -8.58 25.85 -13.61
N THR A 627 -9.44 26.79 -13.22
CA THR A 627 -9.29 28.21 -13.60
C THR A 627 -8.54 29.06 -12.56
N VAL A 628 -8.28 28.51 -11.38
CA VAL A 628 -7.63 29.22 -10.25
C VAL A 628 -6.12 28.92 -10.23
N PHE A 629 -5.27 29.92 -9.97
CA PHE A 629 -3.81 29.77 -9.82
C PHE A 629 -3.30 30.47 -8.56
#